data_AF-A0AAU5M978-F1
#
_entry.id   AF-A0AAU5M978-F1
#
_cell.length_a   1.000
_cell.length_b   1.000
_cell.length_c   1.000
_cell.angle_alpha   90.00
_cell.angle_beta   90.00
_cell.angle_gamma   90.00
#
_symmetry.space_group_name_H-M   'P 1'
#
loop_
_entity.id
_entity.type
_entity.pdbx_description
1 polymer ?
#
loop_
_entity_poly.entity_id
_entity_poly.type
_entity_poly.pdbx_seq_one_letter_code
_entity_poly.pdbx_strand_id
1 'polypeptide(L)'
;MPDIRPTRRDVLRLTAAGAVAATGLTALPAYADGIDYTARQTFDDWDRLFQQGGPGQPDQPNDNTNRDGRSGMLAWSQSYVLLGLVRMYETYRDTYYLDRLVDNIDQVLAVRDSERGVTDYRGLSLPAWRADHPYTTGYATLADGNGQPLLDLREALSYAEDTTITVTAGTHADTFTVQLVNTFVNRTVTLSDLSLDPASPDYAVSRIYTAAPGPLQLTAVDRRPAPRAGDVPRLGSYEMHCEPVIFAVHTGMITYPIASFARIVLSSPILRRRYRRKAVEYLAACREAVAVHDWEYRDGGYLVWPKGQPLAYDGCEQPINQSVGLGQTLVELALATGDRGYRRKVAAMGRMLAGQLTVDAGDACQWHYWPAGGHIYEGFTKTGNPESDLSIFTPSGGPARQFEDISHGAIDVEFAVRAFHARLAFTGQDMARIARTFTQNVATTDADGLPAIHTTVAGGAIGAASVAQQAPRWMQANAWDPQVHAHCLALYNRYQPTPERDGQQAIGFGWLLANVAYLNWAR
;
A
#
# COMPACT_ATOMS: atom_id res chain seq x y z
N MET A 1 11.83 20.64 -31.66
CA MET A 1 11.47 20.85 -30.25
C MET A 1 9.98 21.18 -30.16
N PRO A 2 9.15 20.23 -29.70
CA PRO A 2 7.90 20.52 -29.03
C PRO A 2 7.95 20.11 -27.55
N ASP A 3 7.42 21.00 -26.71
CA ASP A 3 7.32 20.93 -25.25
C ASP A 3 6.29 19.85 -24.85
N ILE A 4 6.74 18.64 -24.53
CA ILE A 4 5.88 17.54 -24.05
C ILE A 4 5.81 17.64 -22.52
N ARG A 5 4.86 18.42 -22.02
CA ARG A 5 4.45 18.38 -20.62
C ARG A 5 3.63 17.11 -20.39
N PRO A 6 4.00 16.23 -19.44
CA PRO A 6 3.15 15.09 -19.10
C PRO A 6 1.82 15.59 -18.53
N THR A 7 0.71 15.10 -19.08
CA THR A 7 -0.63 15.50 -18.63
C THR A 7 -0.98 14.85 -17.28
N ARG A 8 -1.74 15.56 -16.45
CA ARG A 8 -2.16 15.20 -15.07
C ARG A 8 -2.81 13.81 -14.87
N ARG A 9 -3.05 13.01 -15.92
CA ARG A 9 -3.75 11.72 -15.85
C ARG A 9 -2.86 10.49 -15.66
N ASP A 10 -1.54 10.61 -15.85
CA ASP A 10 -0.65 9.43 -15.84
C ASP A 10 0.00 9.11 -14.48
N VAL A 11 -0.01 10.03 -13.51
CA VAL A 11 0.56 9.83 -12.17
C VAL A 11 -0.49 9.38 -11.14
N LEU A 12 -1.78 9.60 -11.42
CA LEU A 12 -2.92 9.22 -10.57
C LEU A 12 -3.30 7.73 -10.61
N ARG A 13 -2.56 6.90 -11.34
CA ARG A 13 -2.80 5.43 -11.43
C ARG A 13 -1.80 4.58 -10.65
N LEU A 14 -0.73 5.18 -10.12
CA LEU A 14 0.24 4.49 -9.23
C LEU A 14 -0.21 4.47 -7.76
N THR A 15 -1.32 5.12 -7.40
CA THR A 15 -1.84 5.22 -6.03
C THR A 15 -3.22 4.60 -5.82
N ALA A 16 -3.74 3.84 -6.78
CA ALA A 16 -5.00 3.13 -6.62
C ALA A 16 -5.01 1.83 -7.43
N ALA A 17 -4.43 0.78 -6.86
CA ALA A 17 -4.82 -0.57 -7.24
C ALA A 17 -6.30 -0.76 -6.81
N GLY A 18 -7.21 -0.76 -7.80
CA GLY A 18 -8.56 -1.29 -7.67
C GLY A 18 -9.71 -0.30 -7.42
N ALA A 19 -10.07 0.49 -8.44
CA ALA A 19 -11.47 0.91 -8.63
C ALA A 19 -11.79 0.85 -10.14
N VAL A 20 -12.35 -0.28 -10.59
CA VAL A 20 -12.82 -0.46 -11.97
C VAL A 20 -14.11 0.33 -12.14
N ALA A 21 -14.13 1.22 -13.13
CA ALA A 21 -15.33 1.94 -13.55
C ALA A 21 -16.31 0.97 -14.22
N ALA A 22 -17.42 0.66 -13.56
CA ALA A 22 -18.58 0.03 -14.20
C ALA A 22 -19.55 1.13 -14.64
N THR A 23 -19.52 1.49 -15.93
CA THR A 23 -20.60 2.23 -16.57
C THR A 23 -21.74 1.26 -16.90
N GLY A 24 -22.72 1.19 -16.02
CA GLY A 24 -24.00 0.53 -16.25
C GLY A 24 -25.11 1.39 -15.68
N LEU A 25 -25.96 1.94 -16.55
CA LEU A 25 -27.23 2.54 -16.15
C LEU A 25 -28.13 1.43 -15.59
N THR A 26 -28.09 1.24 -14.27
CA THR A 26 -29.06 0.40 -13.56
C THR A 26 -29.98 1.31 -12.77
N ALA A 27 -31.28 1.24 -13.07
CA ALA A 27 -32.32 1.87 -12.28
C ALA A 27 -32.11 1.53 -10.79
N LEU A 28 -32.07 2.57 -9.95
CA LEU A 28 -31.92 2.43 -8.50
C LEU A 28 -33.08 1.56 -7.98
N PRO A 29 -32.82 0.38 -7.39
CA PRO A 29 -33.88 -0.35 -6.72
C PRO A 29 -34.34 0.46 -5.51
N ALA A 30 -35.65 0.40 -5.22
CA ALA A 30 -36.25 1.03 -4.06
C ALA A 30 -35.50 0.61 -2.78
N TYR A 31 -35.03 1.60 -2.01
CA TYR A 31 -34.24 1.40 -0.80
C TYR A 31 -35.02 0.56 0.23
N ALA A 32 -34.40 -0.53 0.71
CA ALA A 32 -34.80 -1.21 1.93
C ALA A 32 -34.65 -0.27 3.14
N ASP A 33 -35.33 -0.58 4.25
CA ASP A 33 -35.25 0.18 5.51
C ASP A 33 -33.79 0.55 5.87
N GLY A 34 -33.57 1.78 6.33
CA GLY A 34 -32.22 2.33 6.53
C GLY A 34 -31.35 1.49 7.47
N ILE A 35 -30.12 1.19 7.05
CA ILE A 35 -29.14 0.44 7.85
C ILE A 35 -28.65 1.32 9.01
N ASP A 36 -28.75 0.84 10.24
CA ASP A 36 -28.11 1.48 11.40
C ASP A 36 -26.64 1.06 11.50
N TYR A 37 -25.75 1.84 10.88
CA TYR A 37 -24.30 1.62 10.94
C TYR A 37 -23.68 1.81 12.34
N THR A 38 -24.46 2.30 13.31
CA THR A 38 -24.03 2.50 14.69
C THR A 38 -24.56 1.41 15.64
N ALA A 39 -25.24 0.40 15.09
CA ALA A 39 -25.68 -0.76 15.84
C ALA A 39 -24.59 -1.83 15.87
N ARG A 40 -24.36 -2.39 17.06
CA ARG A 40 -23.51 -3.58 17.27
C ARG A 40 -23.90 -4.72 16.32
N GLN A 41 -25.20 -4.94 16.16
CA GLN A 41 -25.76 -6.00 15.32
C GLN A 41 -25.29 -5.91 13.86
N THR A 42 -25.16 -4.70 13.31
CA THR A 42 -24.70 -4.49 11.93
C THR A 42 -23.27 -5.00 11.75
N PHE A 43 -22.36 -4.70 12.67
CA PHE A 43 -21.01 -5.25 12.64
C PHE A 43 -21.03 -6.78 12.79
N ASP A 44 -21.76 -7.30 13.78
CA ASP A 44 -21.79 -8.73 14.10
C ASP A 44 -22.36 -9.57 12.93
N ASP A 45 -23.32 -9.03 12.19
CA ASP A 45 -23.87 -9.68 10.99
C ASP A 45 -22.91 -9.63 9.80
N TRP A 46 -22.21 -8.52 9.61
CA TRP A 46 -21.21 -8.40 8.54
C TRP A 46 -19.96 -9.25 8.82
N ASP A 47 -19.50 -9.36 10.07
CA ASP A 47 -18.41 -10.28 10.45
C ASP A 47 -18.84 -11.74 10.19
N ARG A 48 -20.11 -12.10 10.46
CA ARG A 48 -20.62 -13.44 10.16
C ARG A 48 -20.68 -13.71 8.66
N LEU A 49 -21.02 -12.70 7.85
CA LEU A 49 -21.00 -12.83 6.39
C LEU A 49 -19.57 -12.97 5.87
N PHE A 50 -18.62 -12.19 6.39
CA PHE A 50 -17.20 -12.29 6.02
C PHE A 50 -16.67 -13.72 6.23
N GLN A 51 -17.05 -14.37 7.32
CA GLN A 51 -16.64 -15.75 7.64
C GLN A 51 -17.12 -16.80 6.64
N GLN A 52 -18.10 -16.48 5.78
CA GLN A 52 -18.59 -17.43 4.77
C GLN A 52 -17.62 -17.58 3.59
N GLY A 53 -16.61 -16.72 3.50
CA GLY A 53 -15.55 -16.77 2.50
C GLY A 53 -15.40 -15.47 1.71
N GLY A 54 -14.56 -15.51 0.67
CA GLY A 54 -14.24 -14.36 -0.18
C GLY A 54 -12.78 -13.92 -0.05
N PRO A 55 -12.40 -12.78 -0.66
CA PRO A 55 -11.02 -12.28 -0.60
C PRO A 55 -10.64 -11.77 0.79
N GLY A 56 -9.40 -12.05 1.20
CA GLY A 56 -8.83 -11.57 2.45
C GLY A 56 -9.16 -12.40 3.67
N GLN A 57 -9.57 -13.67 3.51
CA GLN A 57 -9.69 -14.58 4.66
C GLN A 57 -8.33 -14.74 5.38
N PRO A 58 -8.31 -15.00 6.69
CA PRO A 58 -7.08 -15.05 7.47
C PRO A 58 -6.11 -16.18 7.09
N ASP A 59 -6.60 -17.24 6.46
CA ASP A 59 -5.81 -18.37 5.97
C ASP A 59 -5.32 -18.19 4.53
N GLN A 60 -5.67 -17.07 3.88
CA GLN A 60 -5.18 -16.75 2.55
C GLN A 60 -3.80 -16.10 2.64
N PRO A 61 -2.90 -16.43 1.71
CA PRO A 61 -1.60 -15.78 1.67
C PRO A 61 -1.70 -14.32 1.23
N ASN A 62 -0.67 -13.53 1.54
CA ASN A 62 -0.62 -12.12 1.12
C ASN A 62 -0.10 -11.93 -0.32
N ASP A 63 0.61 -12.90 -0.89
CA ASP A 63 1.04 -12.93 -2.29
C ASP A 63 -0.04 -13.51 -3.21
N ASN A 64 0.04 -13.21 -4.51
CA ASN A 64 -0.93 -13.61 -5.52
C ASN A 64 -0.79 -15.08 -5.94
N THR A 65 -0.68 -16.03 -5.00
CA THR A 65 -0.46 -17.45 -5.34
C THR A 65 -1.60 -18.07 -6.15
N ASN A 66 -2.79 -17.47 -6.08
CA ASN A 66 -3.97 -17.94 -6.80
C ASN A 66 -4.02 -17.42 -8.25
N ARG A 67 -3.10 -16.52 -8.64
CA ARG A 67 -3.08 -15.84 -9.95
C ARG A 67 -4.42 -15.21 -10.32
N ASP A 68 -5.18 -14.79 -9.32
CA ASP A 68 -6.46 -14.09 -9.49
C ASP A 68 -6.26 -12.56 -9.58
N GLY A 69 -4.99 -12.13 -9.58
CA GLY A 69 -4.56 -10.74 -9.71
C GLY A 69 -4.52 -9.99 -8.38
N ARG A 70 -4.50 -10.69 -7.23
CA ARG A 70 -4.75 -10.10 -5.92
C ARG A 70 -3.70 -10.46 -4.88
N SER A 71 -2.59 -9.72 -4.86
CA SER A 71 -1.72 -9.64 -3.68
C SER A 71 -2.22 -8.57 -2.69
N GLY A 72 -1.74 -8.59 -1.45
CA GLY A 72 -1.98 -7.58 -0.43
C GLY A 72 -3.23 -7.80 0.41
N MET A 73 -3.95 -8.92 0.24
CA MET A 73 -5.25 -9.11 0.89
C MET A 73 -5.18 -9.21 2.41
N LEU A 74 -4.09 -9.75 2.98
CA LEU A 74 -3.91 -9.71 4.44
C LEU A 74 -3.69 -8.27 4.92
N ALA A 75 -2.93 -7.48 4.16
CA ALA A 75 -2.60 -6.10 4.50
C ALA A 75 -3.75 -5.12 4.30
N TRP A 76 -4.62 -5.34 3.31
CA TRP A 76 -5.63 -4.36 2.88
C TRP A 76 -7.06 -4.85 3.03
N SER A 77 -7.30 -6.07 3.51
CA SER A 77 -8.62 -6.57 3.88
C SER A 77 -8.60 -7.15 5.30
N GLN A 78 -7.83 -8.22 5.53
CA GLN A 78 -7.85 -8.91 6.82
C GLN A 78 -7.37 -8.05 7.99
N SER A 79 -6.36 -7.20 7.77
CA SER A 79 -5.89 -6.24 8.77
C SER A 79 -7.02 -5.34 9.28
N TYR A 80 -7.93 -4.92 8.41
CA TYR A 80 -9.07 -4.10 8.76
C TYR A 80 -10.12 -4.89 9.53
N VAL A 81 -10.36 -6.16 9.18
CA VAL A 81 -11.22 -7.05 9.98
C VAL A 81 -10.68 -7.17 11.41
N LEU A 82 -9.38 -7.47 11.56
CA LEU A 82 -8.71 -7.53 12.86
C LEU A 82 -8.82 -6.19 13.61
N LEU A 83 -8.59 -5.07 12.93
CA LEU A 83 -8.70 -3.75 13.53
C LEU A 83 -10.14 -3.44 13.98
N GLY A 84 -11.14 -3.80 13.18
CA GLY A 84 -12.56 -3.67 13.52
C GLY A 84 -12.90 -4.45 14.78
N LEU A 85 -12.44 -5.70 14.90
CA LEU A 85 -12.61 -6.51 16.12
C LEU A 85 -11.96 -5.86 17.35
N VAL A 86 -10.77 -5.25 17.19
CA VAL A 86 -10.14 -4.47 18.27
C VAL A 86 -11.03 -3.30 18.69
N ARG A 87 -11.56 -2.52 17.75
CA ARG A 87 -12.44 -1.37 18.05
C ARG A 87 -13.74 -1.81 18.73
N MET A 88 -14.36 -2.88 18.27
CA MET A 88 -15.57 -3.44 18.89
C MET A 88 -15.31 -3.94 20.32
N TYR A 89 -14.14 -4.56 20.58
CA TYR A 89 -13.73 -4.88 21.95
C TYR A 89 -13.56 -3.62 22.80
N GLU A 90 -12.91 -2.58 22.28
CA GLU A 90 -12.69 -1.33 23.02
C GLU A 90 -14.02 -0.64 23.38
N THR A 91 -15.03 -0.72 22.51
CA THR A 91 -16.38 -0.19 22.73
C THR A 91 -17.19 -1.02 23.73
N TYR A 92 -17.36 -2.32 23.47
CA TYR A 92 -18.32 -3.15 24.20
C TYR A 92 -17.72 -3.95 25.35
N ARG A 93 -16.38 -4.06 25.40
CA ARG A 93 -15.63 -4.87 26.38
C ARG A 93 -16.03 -6.36 26.42
N ASP A 94 -16.65 -6.83 25.34
CA ASP A 94 -17.08 -8.21 25.18
C ASP A 94 -15.93 -9.08 24.66
N THR A 95 -15.57 -10.12 25.41
CA THR A 95 -14.47 -11.02 25.05
C THR A 95 -14.75 -11.84 23.79
N TYR A 96 -15.99 -11.89 23.31
CA TYR A 96 -16.32 -12.46 22.00
C TYR A 96 -15.39 -11.92 20.89
N TYR A 97 -15.15 -10.62 20.85
CA TYR A 97 -14.28 -10.01 19.83
C TYR A 97 -12.80 -10.39 20.01
N LEU A 98 -12.35 -10.65 21.25
CA LEU A 98 -10.99 -11.15 21.51
C LEU A 98 -10.85 -12.62 21.11
N ASP A 99 -11.88 -13.44 21.29
CA ASP A 99 -11.90 -14.83 20.81
C ASP A 99 -11.84 -14.86 19.27
N ARG A 100 -12.65 -14.03 18.60
CA ARG A 100 -12.60 -13.86 17.14
C ARG A 100 -11.22 -13.40 16.66
N LEU A 101 -10.56 -12.47 17.38
CA LEU A 101 -9.19 -12.09 17.08
C LEU A 101 -8.24 -13.27 17.15
N VAL A 102 -8.29 -14.08 18.21
CA VAL A 102 -7.43 -15.27 18.34
C VAL A 102 -7.60 -16.22 17.16
N ASP A 103 -8.84 -16.54 16.77
CA ASP A 103 -9.13 -17.44 15.65
C ASP A 103 -8.52 -16.95 14.34
N ASN A 104 -8.61 -15.65 14.07
CA ASN A 104 -8.08 -15.05 12.84
C ASN A 104 -6.55 -14.89 12.89
N ILE A 105 -5.99 -14.47 14.03
CA ILE A 105 -4.54 -14.24 14.17
C ILE A 105 -3.77 -15.54 14.04
N ASP A 106 -4.26 -16.64 14.61
CA ASP A 106 -3.62 -17.95 14.48
C ASP A 106 -3.45 -18.37 13.01
N GLN A 107 -4.49 -18.13 12.20
CA GLN A 107 -4.48 -18.42 10.76
C GLN A 107 -3.54 -17.47 9.99
N VAL A 108 -3.58 -16.17 10.29
CA VAL A 108 -2.68 -15.17 9.67
C VAL A 108 -1.21 -15.51 9.96
N LEU A 109 -0.88 -15.93 11.18
CA LEU A 109 0.48 -16.31 11.55
C LEU A 109 0.92 -17.64 10.90
N ALA A 110 -0.02 -18.57 10.65
CA ALA A 110 0.25 -19.84 9.99
C ALA A 110 0.61 -19.69 8.48
N VAL A 111 0.29 -18.55 7.87
CA VAL A 111 0.60 -18.26 6.47
C VAL A 111 1.76 -17.29 6.26
N ARG A 112 2.61 -17.09 7.28
CA ARG A 112 3.89 -16.40 7.13
C ARG A 112 4.80 -17.16 6.15
N ASP A 113 5.69 -16.43 5.49
CA ASP A 113 6.59 -17.00 4.49
C ASP A 113 7.48 -18.10 5.09
N SER A 114 7.96 -17.90 6.33
CA SER A 114 8.75 -18.87 7.09
C SER A 114 8.00 -20.16 7.42
N GLU A 115 6.67 -20.11 7.57
CA GLU A 115 5.84 -21.30 7.82
C GLU A 115 5.51 -22.02 6.52
N ARG A 116 5.31 -21.26 5.43
CA ARG A 116 5.02 -21.77 4.09
C ARG A 116 6.25 -22.27 3.35
N GLY A 117 7.46 -21.91 3.80
CA GLY A 117 8.72 -22.25 3.13
C GLY A 117 8.93 -21.49 1.80
N VAL A 118 8.29 -20.33 1.63
CA VAL A 118 8.45 -19.48 0.44
C VAL A 118 9.46 -18.36 0.73
N THR A 119 10.07 -17.82 -0.33
CA THR A 119 11.13 -16.81 -0.21
C THR A 119 10.76 -15.47 -0.84
N ASP A 120 11.31 -14.38 -0.35
CA ASP A 120 11.31 -13.10 -1.08
C ASP A 120 12.30 -13.12 -2.26
N TYR A 121 12.41 -12.00 -2.98
CA TYR A 121 13.33 -11.80 -4.10
C TYR A 121 14.82 -12.01 -3.76
N ARG A 122 15.18 -12.01 -2.46
CA ARG A 122 16.56 -12.25 -1.99
C ARG A 122 16.81 -13.74 -1.72
N GLY A 123 15.81 -14.59 -1.93
CA GLY A 123 15.87 -16.01 -1.56
C GLY A 123 15.71 -16.26 -0.06
N LEU A 124 15.18 -15.29 0.71
CA LEU A 124 15.02 -15.42 2.16
C LEU A 124 13.58 -15.79 2.53
N SER A 125 13.41 -16.82 3.35
CA SER A 125 12.12 -17.19 3.96
C SER A 125 12.06 -16.61 5.37
N LEU A 126 11.26 -15.56 5.57
CA LEU A 126 11.27 -14.71 6.76
C LEU A 126 9.92 -14.75 7.50
N PRO A 127 9.87 -14.41 8.81
CA PRO A 127 8.64 -14.44 9.61
C PRO A 127 7.73 -13.23 9.33
N ALA A 128 7.40 -13.00 8.06
CA ALA A 128 6.52 -11.95 7.56
C ALA A 128 5.74 -12.47 6.34
N TRP A 129 5.09 -11.60 5.58
CA TRP A 129 4.25 -11.97 4.44
C TRP A 129 4.66 -11.20 3.19
N ARG A 130 5.25 -11.89 2.21
CA ARG A 130 5.56 -11.31 0.91
C ARG A 130 4.29 -10.94 0.14
N ALA A 131 4.45 -10.02 -0.80
CA ALA A 131 3.48 -9.60 -1.79
C ALA A 131 4.20 -9.38 -3.12
N ASP A 132 3.49 -9.49 -4.23
CA ASP A 132 4.05 -9.44 -5.58
C ASP A 132 3.16 -8.60 -6.51
N HIS A 133 2.51 -9.21 -7.49
CA HIS A 133 1.58 -8.53 -8.39
C HIS A 133 0.34 -8.05 -7.63
N PRO A 134 -0.08 -6.76 -7.77
CA PRO A 134 0.31 -5.82 -8.82
C PRO A 134 1.38 -4.79 -8.41
N TYR A 135 2.06 -4.98 -7.28
CA TYR A 135 2.87 -3.94 -6.63
C TYR A 135 4.34 -3.92 -7.05
N THR A 136 4.92 -5.09 -7.36
CA THR A 136 6.36 -5.23 -7.62
C THR A 136 6.70 -5.08 -9.10
N THR A 137 7.97 -4.79 -9.38
CA THR A 137 8.45 -4.64 -10.76
C THR A 137 8.40 -5.97 -11.52
N GLY A 138 8.19 -5.88 -12.83
CA GLY A 138 8.17 -7.03 -13.73
C GLY A 138 9.53 -7.34 -14.33
N TYR A 139 9.76 -8.63 -14.61
CA TYR A 139 10.97 -9.16 -15.21
C TYR A 139 10.65 -10.12 -16.34
N ALA A 140 11.45 -10.07 -17.41
CA ALA A 140 11.46 -11.08 -18.45
C ALA A 140 12.89 -11.28 -18.98
N THR A 141 13.36 -12.52 -18.94
CA THR A 141 14.67 -12.89 -19.50
C THR A 141 14.50 -13.36 -20.94
N LEU A 142 15.08 -12.61 -21.87
CA LEU A 142 15.21 -13.01 -23.26
C LEU A 142 16.44 -13.91 -23.41
N ALA A 143 16.23 -15.15 -23.85
CA ALA A 143 17.27 -16.17 -24.01
C ALA A 143 17.54 -16.47 -25.49
N ASP A 144 18.68 -17.09 -25.81
CA ASP A 144 18.98 -17.60 -27.15
C ASP A 144 18.16 -18.86 -27.50
N GLY A 145 18.39 -19.41 -28.70
CA GLY A 145 17.75 -20.65 -29.14
C GLY A 145 18.09 -21.90 -28.30
N ASN A 146 19.14 -21.85 -27.49
CA ASN A 146 19.58 -22.92 -26.59
C ASN A 146 19.13 -22.69 -25.14
N GLY A 147 18.40 -21.60 -24.86
CA GLY A 147 17.94 -21.23 -23.53
C GLY A 147 18.99 -20.52 -22.66
N GLN A 148 20.11 -20.06 -23.24
CA GLN A 148 21.08 -19.23 -22.51
C GLN A 148 20.54 -17.81 -22.33
N PRO A 149 20.46 -17.28 -21.09
CA PRO A 149 20.03 -15.90 -20.84
C PRO A 149 20.90 -14.86 -21.56
N LEU A 150 20.28 -13.93 -22.28
CA LEU A 150 20.97 -12.86 -22.99
C LEU A 150 20.68 -11.49 -22.36
N LEU A 151 19.40 -11.14 -22.24
CA LEU A 151 18.97 -9.80 -21.82
C LEU A 151 17.79 -9.92 -20.85
N ASP A 152 17.91 -9.29 -19.69
CA ASP A 152 16.76 -9.08 -18.81
C ASP A 152 16.09 -7.76 -19.15
N LEU A 153 14.80 -7.81 -19.44
CA LEU A 153 13.92 -6.65 -19.47
C LEU A 153 13.26 -6.48 -18.10
N ARG A 154 13.20 -5.24 -17.63
CA ARG A 154 12.60 -4.87 -16.34
C ARG A 154 11.60 -3.76 -16.55
N GLU A 155 10.43 -3.87 -15.91
CA GLU A 155 9.35 -2.90 -15.98
C GLU A 155 9.00 -2.38 -14.58
N ALA A 156 9.09 -1.06 -14.38
CA ALA A 156 8.79 -0.44 -13.10
C ALA A 156 7.29 -0.17 -12.86
N LEU A 157 6.42 -0.54 -13.80
CA LEU A 157 4.98 -0.30 -13.69
C LEU A 157 4.31 -1.25 -12.69
N SER A 158 3.28 -0.74 -12.01
CA SER A 158 2.29 -1.62 -11.38
C SER A 158 1.59 -2.47 -12.43
N TYR A 159 1.11 -3.64 -12.02
CA TYR A 159 0.47 -4.62 -12.91
C TYR A 159 1.40 -5.08 -14.05
N ALA A 160 2.69 -5.29 -13.75
CA ALA A 160 3.67 -5.67 -14.78
C ALA A 160 3.41 -7.06 -15.38
N GLU A 161 2.80 -8.00 -14.64
CA GLU A 161 2.41 -9.31 -15.20
C GLU A 161 1.33 -9.21 -16.29
N ASP A 162 0.63 -8.08 -16.40
CA ASP A 162 -0.33 -7.82 -17.49
C ASP A 162 0.36 -7.36 -18.79
N THR A 163 1.70 -7.39 -18.80
CA THR A 163 2.56 -7.12 -19.96
C THR A 163 2.92 -8.41 -20.69
N THR A 164 2.58 -8.48 -21.98
CA THR A 164 3.11 -9.49 -22.91
C THR A 164 4.23 -8.89 -23.76
N ILE A 165 5.31 -9.65 -23.95
CA ILE A 165 6.43 -9.29 -24.82
C ILE A 165 6.41 -10.17 -26.06
N THR A 166 6.60 -9.56 -27.24
CA THR A 166 6.81 -10.27 -28.50
C THR A 166 8.14 -9.86 -29.11
N VAL A 167 8.99 -10.84 -29.39
CA VAL A 167 10.30 -10.67 -30.03
C VAL A 167 10.23 -11.17 -31.47
N THR A 168 10.56 -10.30 -32.42
CA THR A 168 10.66 -10.62 -33.85
C THR A 168 12.05 -10.30 -34.38
N ALA A 169 12.40 -10.85 -35.55
CA ALA A 169 13.62 -10.46 -36.23
C ALA A 169 13.62 -8.96 -36.53
N GLY A 170 14.80 -8.34 -36.49
CA GLY A 170 15.00 -6.98 -37.00
C GLY A 170 15.07 -6.95 -38.52
N THR A 171 15.20 -5.74 -39.05
CA THR A 171 15.37 -5.46 -40.48
C THR A 171 16.80 -5.68 -40.96
N HIS A 172 17.75 -5.84 -40.04
CA HIS A 172 19.16 -6.09 -40.30
C HIS A 172 19.61 -7.41 -39.66
N ALA A 173 20.76 -7.93 -40.12
CA ALA A 173 21.36 -9.11 -39.48
C ALA A 173 21.74 -8.78 -38.03
N ASP A 174 21.62 -9.77 -37.16
CA ASP A 174 21.98 -9.69 -35.73
C ASP A 174 21.22 -8.61 -34.93
N THR A 175 20.07 -8.14 -35.44
CA THR A 175 19.14 -7.26 -34.72
C THR A 175 17.78 -7.92 -34.48
N PHE A 176 17.05 -7.41 -33.48
CA PHE A 176 15.74 -7.90 -33.09
C PHE A 176 14.82 -6.74 -32.71
N THR A 177 13.51 -6.96 -32.82
CA THR A 177 12.48 -6.00 -32.40
C THR A 177 11.75 -6.57 -31.20
N VAL A 178 11.50 -5.72 -30.20
CA VAL A 178 10.69 -6.07 -29.03
C VAL A 178 9.43 -5.21 -29.02
N GLN A 179 8.26 -5.84 -29.01
CA GLN A 179 6.99 -5.20 -28.74
C GLN A 179 6.47 -5.61 -27.37
N LEU A 180 6.15 -4.64 -26.52
CA LEU A 180 5.56 -4.84 -25.21
C LEU A 180 4.15 -4.27 -25.21
N VAL A 181 3.18 -5.03 -24.69
CA VAL A 181 1.78 -4.64 -24.56
C VAL A 181 1.35 -4.86 -23.12
N ASN A 182 1.13 -3.79 -22.36
CA ASN A 182 0.50 -3.86 -21.05
C ASN A 182 -1.00 -3.58 -21.18
N THR A 183 -1.81 -4.59 -20.84
CA THR A 183 -3.26 -4.51 -21.02
C THR A 183 -3.96 -3.71 -19.92
N PHE A 184 -3.37 -3.61 -18.73
CA PHE A 184 -3.92 -2.84 -17.60
C PHE A 184 -3.84 -1.32 -17.83
N VAL A 185 -2.65 -0.81 -18.16
CA VAL A 185 -2.48 0.62 -18.47
C VAL A 185 -2.87 0.96 -19.91
N ASN A 186 -3.19 -0.03 -20.73
CA ASN A 186 -3.53 0.09 -22.15
C ASN A 186 -2.46 0.85 -22.94
N ARG A 187 -1.21 0.37 -22.83
CA ARG A 187 -0.04 0.98 -23.50
C ARG A 187 0.75 -0.08 -24.25
N THR A 188 1.28 0.34 -25.40
CA THR A 188 2.16 -0.47 -26.27
C THR A 188 3.45 0.28 -26.53
N VAL A 189 4.59 -0.39 -26.41
CA VAL A 189 5.91 0.13 -26.80
C VAL A 189 6.54 -0.86 -27.78
N THR A 190 7.01 -0.34 -28.91
CA THR A 190 7.81 -1.12 -29.88
C THR A 190 9.20 -0.52 -29.98
N LEU A 191 10.22 -1.36 -29.74
CA LEU A 191 11.63 -1.02 -29.86
C LEU A 191 12.20 -1.85 -31.01
N SER A 192 12.32 -1.21 -32.18
CA SER A 192 12.81 -1.86 -33.39
C SER A 192 14.33 -1.88 -33.47
N ASP A 193 14.84 -2.93 -34.13
CA ASP A 193 16.25 -3.08 -34.54
C ASP A 193 17.26 -2.93 -33.39
N LEU A 194 16.92 -3.44 -32.21
CA LEU A 194 17.84 -3.56 -31.09
C LEU A 194 18.96 -4.54 -31.43
N SER A 195 20.16 -4.24 -30.95
CA SER A 195 21.34 -5.11 -31.05
C SER A 195 21.81 -5.55 -29.67
N LEU A 196 22.40 -6.74 -29.59
CA LEU A 196 23.17 -7.16 -28.41
C LEU A 196 24.67 -6.85 -28.56
N ASP A 197 25.13 -6.14 -29.59
CA ASP A 197 26.53 -5.70 -29.64
C ASP A 197 26.75 -4.43 -28.80
N PRO A 198 27.56 -4.43 -27.72
CA PRO A 198 27.83 -3.22 -26.94
C PRO A 198 28.49 -2.08 -27.73
N ALA A 199 29.16 -2.39 -28.85
CA ALA A 199 29.75 -1.38 -29.73
C ALA A 199 28.73 -0.74 -30.68
N SER A 200 27.53 -1.33 -30.81
CA SER A 200 26.48 -0.82 -31.70
C SER A 200 25.77 0.40 -31.08
N PRO A 201 25.44 1.44 -31.87
CA PRO A 201 24.55 2.51 -31.42
C PRO A 201 23.14 1.98 -31.07
N ASP A 202 22.79 0.80 -31.55
CA ASP A 202 21.51 0.13 -31.31
C ASP A 202 21.56 -0.87 -30.15
N TYR A 203 22.65 -0.86 -29.37
CA TYR A 203 22.79 -1.72 -28.21
C TYR A 203 21.58 -1.59 -27.26
N ALA A 204 20.89 -2.70 -27.03
CA ALA A 204 19.59 -2.75 -26.37
C ALA A 204 19.61 -2.04 -25.00
N VAL A 205 20.64 -2.31 -24.18
CA VAL A 205 20.77 -1.71 -22.84
C VAL A 205 20.88 -0.19 -22.94
N SER A 206 21.78 0.33 -23.78
CA SER A 206 21.99 1.78 -23.94
C SER A 206 20.77 2.48 -24.56
N ARG A 207 20.14 1.87 -25.56
CA ARG A 207 18.94 2.41 -26.23
C ARG A 207 17.75 2.49 -25.27
N ILE A 208 17.47 1.42 -24.54
CA ILE A 208 16.39 1.36 -23.55
C ILE A 208 16.66 2.35 -22.42
N TYR A 209 17.88 2.37 -21.89
CA TYR A 209 18.28 3.32 -20.85
C TYR A 209 18.14 4.78 -21.30
N THR A 210 18.54 5.10 -22.54
CA THR A 210 18.41 6.44 -23.09
C THR A 210 16.94 6.87 -23.16
N ALA A 211 16.04 5.96 -23.53
CA ALA A 211 14.61 6.20 -23.58
C ALA A 211 13.90 6.19 -22.21
N ALA A 212 14.53 5.62 -21.17
CA ALA A 212 13.95 5.51 -19.84
C ALA A 212 13.63 6.89 -19.21
N PRO A 213 12.51 7.02 -18.47
CA PRO A 213 11.60 5.94 -18.10
C PRO A 213 10.66 5.50 -19.24
N GLY A 214 10.28 6.41 -20.13
CA GLY A 214 9.38 6.08 -21.25
C GLY A 214 7.97 5.62 -20.80
N PRO A 215 7.09 5.24 -21.75
CA PRO A 215 5.68 4.95 -21.46
C PRO A 215 5.43 3.70 -20.59
N LEU A 216 6.33 2.73 -20.66
CA LEU A 216 6.28 1.47 -19.90
C LEU A 216 7.39 1.35 -18.85
N GLN A 217 8.10 2.43 -18.52
CA GLN A 217 9.11 2.43 -17.43
C GLN A 217 10.14 1.29 -17.56
N LEU A 218 10.68 1.12 -18.77
CA LEU A 218 11.55 0.00 -19.10
C LEU A 218 13.02 0.28 -18.83
N THR A 219 13.70 -0.70 -18.27
CA THR A 219 15.17 -0.79 -18.22
C THR A 219 15.61 -2.18 -18.66
N ALA A 220 16.90 -2.34 -18.97
CA ALA A 220 17.44 -3.63 -19.39
C ALA A 220 18.80 -3.92 -18.75
N VAL A 221 19.17 -5.20 -18.66
CA VAL A 221 20.48 -5.67 -18.18
C VAL A 221 20.97 -6.76 -19.13
N ASP A 222 22.20 -6.63 -19.60
CA ASP A 222 22.86 -7.72 -20.33
C ASP A 222 23.34 -8.77 -19.33
N ARG A 223 22.95 -10.02 -19.55
CA ARG A 223 23.25 -11.16 -18.66
C ARG A 223 24.43 -11.99 -19.15
N ARG A 224 24.99 -11.66 -20.30
CA ARG A 224 26.12 -12.40 -20.85
C ARG A 224 27.40 -12.03 -20.10
N PRO A 225 28.24 -13.01 -19.76
CA PRO A 225 29.52 -12.75 -19.08
C PRO A 225 30.52 -12.03 -20.00
N ALA A 226 30.40 -12.23 -21.31
CA ALA A 226 31.23 -11.57 -22.32
C ALA A 226 30.34 -11.09 -23.49
N PRO A 227 29.70 -9.91 -23.35
CA PRO A 227 28.86 -9.31 -24.39
C PRO A 227 29.62 -9.09 -25.71
N ARG A 228 29.03 -9.52 -26.82
CA ARG A 228 29.61 -9.41 -28.17
C ARG A 228 28.51 -9.36 -29.25
N ALA A 229 28.90 -9.03 -30.48
CA ALA A 229 28.01 -9.11 -31.65
C ALA A 229 27.62 -10.56 -32.00
N GLY A 230 26.50 -10.70 -32.71
CA GLY A 230 26.05 -11.96 -33.33
C GLY A 230 25.05 -12.79 -32.50
N ASP A 231 24.86 -12.47 -31.21
CA ASP A 231 23.81 -13.12 -30.42
C ASP A 231 22.47 -12.42 -30.66
N VAL A 232 21.40 -13.19 -30.86
CA VAL A 232 20.03 -12.69 -30.96
C VAL A 232 19.12 -13.50 -30.03
N PRO A 233 18.15 -12.87 -29.35
CA PRO A 233 17.16 -13.61 -28.59
C PRO A 233 16.30 -14.50 -29.49
N ARG A 234 15.82 -15.60 -28.92
CA ARG A 234 14.83 -16.46 -29.55
C ARG A 234 13.58 -15.64 -29.88
N LEU A 235 13.10 -15.77 -31.11
CA LEU A 235 11.86 -15.12 -31.54
C LEU A 235 10.65 -15.80 -30.90
N GLY A 236 9.61 -15.02 -30.61
CA GLY A 236 8.37 -15.50 -30.02
C GLY A 236 7.85 -14.61 -28.90
N SER A 237 6.91 -15.15 -28.11
CA SER A 237 6.30 -14.44 -27.00
C SER A 237 6.94 -14.81 -25.67
N TYR A 238 7.06 -13.83 -24.80
CA TYR A 238 7.56 -13.95 -23.43
C TYR A 238 6.54 -13.32 -22.48
N GLU A 239 6.38 -13.93 -21.31
CA GLU A 239 5.59 -13.37 -20.22
C GLU A 239 6.50 -12.57 -19.29
N MET A 240 5.90 -11.58 -18.63
CA MET A 240 6.54 -10.85 -17.56
C MET A 240 6.10 -11.40 -16.21
N HIS A 241 7.02 -11.48 -15.26
CA HIS A 241 6.76 -12.02 -13.93
C HIS A 241 7.19 -11.03 -12.86
N CYS A 242 6.41 -10.94 -11.79
CA CYS A 242 6.72 -10.10 -10.63
C CYS A 242 7.55 -10.89 -9.61
N GLU A 243 8.59 -10.26 -9.04
CA GLU A 243 9.33 -10.85 -7.92
C GLU A 243 8.68 -10.48 -6.58
N PRO A 244 8.61 -11.40 -5.61
CA PRO A 244 7.94 -11.15 -4.34
C PRO A 244 8.79 -10.31 -3.37
N VAL A 245 8.15 -9.36 -2.69
CA VAL A 245 8.74 -8.43 -1.73
C VAL A 245 7.93 -8.43 -0.43
N ILE A 246 8.60 -8.36 0.72
CA ILE A 246 7.94 -8.12 2.01
C ILE A 246 7.89 -6.60 2.23
N PHE A 247 6.69 -6.02 2.26
CA PHE A 247 6.49 -4.57 2.36
C PHE A 247 6.33 -4.13 3.82
N ALA A 248 7.06 -3.09 4.25
CA ALA A 248 6.98 -2.55 5.61
C ALA A 248 5.55 -2.12 5.98
N VAL A 249 4.84 -1.47 5.05
CA VAL A 249 3.44 -1.06 5.27
C VAL A 249 2.51 -2.26 5.40
N HIS A 250 2.69 -3.31 4.60
CA HIS A 250 1.87 -4.52 4.72
C HIS A 250 2.08 -5.19 6.07
N THR A 251 3.34 -5.37 6.46
CA THR A 251 3.70 -5.89 7.79
C THR A 251 3.04 -5.03 8.87
N GLY A 252 3.20 -3.70 8.81
CA GLY A 252 2.61 -2.76 9.78
C GLY A 252 1.09 -2.87 9.91
N MET A 253 0.38 -2.93 8.78
CA MET A 253 -1.07 -3.08 8.73
C MET A 253 -1.51 -4.42 9.34
N ILE A 254 -0.84 -5.53 8.99
CA ILE A 254 -1.17 -6.86 9.52
C ILE A 254 -0.87 -6.92 11.03
N THR A 255 0.29 -6.44 11.47
CA THR A 255 0.74 -6.61 12.85
C THR A 255 0.17 -5.58 13.82
N TYR A 256 -0.34 -4.45 13.37
CA TYR A 256 -0.88 -3.42 14.26
C TYR A 256 -2.05 -3.92 15.13
N PRO A 257 -3.11 -4.53 14.58
CA PRO A 257 -4.20 -5.06 15.40
C PRO A 257 -3.75 -6.26 16.25
N ILE A 258 -2.78 -7.06 15.78
CA ILE A 258 -2.19 -8.18 16.53
C ILE A 258 -1.44 -7.67 17.78
N ALA A 259 -0.60 -6.66 17.60
CA ALA A 259 0.14 -6.02 18.68
C ALA A 259 -0.81 -5.27 19.65
N SER A 260 -1.89 -4.69 19.12
CA SER A 260 -2.96 -4.09 19.93
C SER A 260 -3.63 -5.12 20.85
N PHE A 261 -3.98 -6.30 20.33
CA PHE A 261 -4.49 -7.41 21.14
C PHE A 261 -3.50 -7.78 22.23
N ALA A 262 -2.23 -7.97 21.88
CA ALA A 262 -1.19 -8.34 22.85
C ALA A 262 -1.06 -7.28 23.97
N ARG A 263 -1.03 -5.99 23.63
CA ARG A 263 -0.99 -4.89 24.61
C ARG A 263 -2.24 -4.88 25.49
N ILE A 264 -3.43 -4.96 24.91
CA ILE A 264 -4.71 -4.96 25.63
C ILE A 264 -4.75 -6.10 26.65
N VAL A 265 -4.40 -7.32 26.23
CA VAL A 265 -4.36 -8.47 27.12
C VAL A 265 -3.31 -8.29 28.20
N LEU A 266 -2.07 -7.98 27.86
CA LEU A 266 -0.95 -7.94 28.81
C LEU A 266 -1.08 -6.83 29.86
N SER A 267 -1.80 -5.76 29.53
CA SER A 267 -2.10 -4.65 30.46
C SER A 267 -3.29 -4.91 31.39
N SER A 268 -4.07 -5.99 31.16
CA SER A 268 -5.25 -6.32 31.97
C SER A 268 -5.05 -7.62 32.77
N PRO A 269 -5.03 -7.56 34.12
CA PRO A 269 -4.96 -8.76 34.96
C PRO A 269 -6.09 -9.77 34.71
N ILE A 270 -7.27 -9.28 34.34
CA ILE A 270 -8.45 -10.12 34.05
C ILE A 270 -8.22 -10.88 32.73
N LEU A 271 -7.88 -10.17 31.65
CA LEU A 271 -7.67 -10.80 30.34
C LEU A 271 -6.48 -11.75 30.32
N ARG A 272 -5.43 -11.46 31.09
CA ARG A 272 -4.26 -12.35 31.23
C ARG A 272 -4.64 -13.75 31.69
N ARG A 273 -5.69 -13.92 32.49
CA ARG A 273 -6.11 -15.26 32.96
C ARG A 273 -6.51 -16.16 31.79
N ARG A 274 -7.09 -15.59 30.73
CA ARG A 274 -7.58 -16.32 29.56
C ARG A 274 -6.61 -16.28 28.39
N TYR A 275 -6.05 -15.11 28.07
CA TYR A 275 -5.37 -14.89 26.79
C TYR A 275 -3.85 -14.72 26.90
N ARG A 276 -3.25 -14.81 28.09
CA ARG A 276 -1.81 -14.50 28.26
C ARG A 276 -0.90 -15.30 27.34
N ARG A 277 -1.17 -16.59 27.12
CA ARG A 277 -0.35 -17.44 26.25
C ARG A 277 -0.34 -16.88 24.82
N LYS A 278 -1.53 -16.66 24.25
CA LYS A 278 -1.69 -16.07 22.92
C LYS A 278 -1.10 -14.66 22.83
N ALA A 279 -1.32 -13.81 23.82
CA ALA A 279 -0.75 -12.47 23.81
C ALA A 279 0.79 -12.44 23.82
N VAL A 280 1.45 -13.38 24.51
CA VAL A 280 2.92 -13.49 24.49
C VAL A 280 3.43 -14.02 23.15
N GLU A 281 2.76 -15.05 22.62
CA GLU A 281 3.04 -15.63 21.30
C GLU A 281 2.93 -14.57 20.19
N TYR A 282 1.80 -13.85 20.15
CA TYR A 282 1.55 -12.82 19.15
C TYR A 282 2.48 -11.62 19.30
N LEU A 283 2.83 -11.23 20.54
CA LEU A 283 3.82 -10.19 20.75
C LEU A 283 5.19 -10.58 20.17
N ALA A 284 5.61 -11.84 20.33
CA ALA A 284 6.86 -12.33 19.75
C ALA A 284 6.80 -12.30 18.21
N ALA A 285 5.71 -12.81 17.62
CA ALA A 285 5.52 -12.80 16.17
C ALA A 285 5.54 -11.38 15.58
N CYS A 286 4.90 -10.40 16.23
CA CYS A 286 4.98 -9.00 15.79
C CYS A 286 6.41 -8.44 15.86
N ARG A 287 7.19 -8.80 16.89
CA ARG A 287 8.59 -8.35 17.00
C ARG A 287 9.46 -8.93 15.88
N GLU A 288 9.27 -10.20 15.56
CA GLU A 288 9.97 -10.89 14.47
C GLU A 288 9.64 -10.26 13.11
N ALA A 289 8.35 -10.06 12.82
CA ALA A 289 7.90 -9.46 11.56
C ALA A 289 8.40 -8.02 11.40
N VAL A 290 8.34 -7.19 12.45
CA VAL A 290 8.88 -5.82 12.42
C VAL A 290 10.39 -5.80 12.18
N ALA A 291 11.14 -6.74 12.76
CA ALA A 291 12.60 -6.80 12.62
C ALA A 291 13.07 -7.09 11.18
N VAL A 292 12.22 -7.69 10.33
CA VAL A 292 12.48 -7.89 8.89
C VAL A 292 12.77 -6.56 8.17
N HIS A 293 12.28 -5.44 8.71
CA HIS A 293 12.40 -4.11 8.10
C HIS A 293 13.51 -3.24 8.73
N ASP A 294 14.33 -3.77 9.65
CA ASP A 294 15.34 -2.98 10.37
C ASP A 294 16.39 -2.35 9.42
N TRP A 295 16.73 -3.03 8.32
CA TRP A 295 17.69 -2.56 7.31
C TRP A 295 17.13 -1.46 6.38
N GLU A 296 15.80 -1.31 6.31
CA GLU A 296 15.12 -0.26 5.55
C GLU A 296 15.04 1.06 6.35
N TYR A 297 15.16 1.00 7.68
CA TYR A 297 14.98 2.15 8.57
C TYR A 297 16.15 3.15 8.49
N ARG A 298 15.84 4.44 8.63
CA ARG A 298 16.81 5.53 8.77
C ARG A 298 16.53 6.30 10.06
N ASP A 299 17.59 6.72 10.76
CA ASP A 299 17.50 7.39 12.07
C ASP A 299 16.66 8.68 12.08
N GLY A 300 16.42 9.26 10.90
CA GLY A 300 15.48 10.37 10.70
C GLY A 300 14.01 10.01 10.95
N GLY A 301 13.66 8.75 11.17
CA GLY A 301 12.29 8.32 11.44
C GLY A 301 11.49 7.96 10.19
N TYR A 302 12.15 7.53 9.12
CA TYR A 302 11.50 7.07 7.90
C TYR A 302 12.14 5.78 7.39
N LEU A 303 11.43 5.09 6.50
CA LEU A 303 11.91 3.91 5.79
C LEU A 303 12.30 4.30 4.36
N VAL A 304 13.21 3.56 3.75
CA VAL A 304 13.52 3.65 2.31
C VAL A 304 13.19 2.32 1.63
N TRP A 305 13.02 2.33 0.31
CA TRP A 305 13.14 1.11 -0.48
C TRP A 305 14.59 0.99 -0.91
N PRO A 306 15.39 0.04 -0.38
CA PRO A 306 16.80 -0.01 -0.72
C PRO A 306 17.02 -0.32 -2.20
N LYS A 307 18.11 0.23 -2.77
CA LYS A 307 18.47 0.04 -4.17
C LYS A 307 18.57 -1.46 -4.50
N GLY A 308 17.94 -1.88 -5.58
CA GLY A 308 17.82 -3.28 -6.02
C GLY A 308 16.58 -4.02 -5.50
N GLN A 309 15.81 -3.46 -4.56
CA GLN A 309 14.52 -4.04 -4.18
C GLN A 309 13.55 -3.93 -5.38
N PRO A 310 12.80 -4.98 -5.77
CA PRO A 310 11.86 -5.02 -6.90
C PRO A 310 10.65 -4.07 -6.80
N LEU A 311 10.91 -2.78 -6.66
CA LEU A 311 9.95 -1.69 -6.49
C LEU A 311 10.33 -0.55 -7.42
N ALA A 312 9.32 0.14 -7.93
CA ALA A 312 9.48 1.12 -9.00
C ALA A 312 10.54 2.20 -8.72
N TYR A 313 10.68 2.60 -7.45
CA TYR A 313 11.57 3.67 -7.00
C TYR A 313 12.56 3.18 -5.94
N ASP A 314 13.20 2.03 -6.18
CA ASP A 314 14.32 1.59 -5.36
C ASP A 314 15.38 2.69 -5.17
N GLY A 315 16.05 2.68 -4.02
CA GLY A 315 16.97 3.73 -3.60
C GLY A 315 16.29 4.97 -2.98
N CYS A 316 14.97 5.12 -3.06
CA CYS A 316 14.25 6.31 -2.57
C CYS A 316 13.60 6.10 -1.19
N GLU A 317 13.21 7.21 -0.56
CA GLU A 317 12.35 7.23 0.63
C GLU A 317 10.98 6.60 0.34
N GLN A 318 10.45 5.84 1.30
CA GLN A 318 9.07 5.36 1.23
C GLN A 318 8.08 6.53 1.43
N PRO A 319 6.84 6.43 0.92
CA PRO A 319 5.78 7.37 1.27
C PRO A 319 5.61 7.48 2.79
N ILE A 320 5.11 8.63 3.24
CA ILE A 320 4.94 8.91 4.68
C ILE A 320 4.05 7.82 5.33
N ASN A 321 2.90 7.55 4.72
CA ASN A 321 1.95 6.52 5.16
C ASN A 321 2.58 5.12 5.28
N GLN A 322 3.53 4.76 4.40
CA GLN A 322 4.17 3.45 4.47
C GLN A 322 5.13 3.37 5.64
N SER A 323 5.90 4.44 5.86
CA SER A 323 6.80 4.54 7.01
C SER A 323 6.05 4.46 8.34
N VAL A 324 4.96 5.23 8.48
CA VAL A 324 4.19 5.28 9.72
C VAL A 324 3.18 4.13 9.85
N GLY A 325 2.86 3.43 8.77
CA GLY A 325 2.11 2.17 8.80
C GLY A 325 2.79 1.10 9.67
N LEU A 326 4.11 0.90 9.50
CA LEU A 326 4.90 0.09 10.44
C LEU A 326 4.99 0.75 11.83
N GLY A 327 5.03 2.09 11.85
CA GLY A 327 4.99 2.93 13.05
C GLY A 327 3.84 2.59 14.01
N GLN A 328 2.65 2.27 13.50
CA GLN A 328 1.50 1.88 14.33
C GLN A 328 1.81 0.65 15.18
N THR A 329 2.41 -0.39 14.60
CA THR A 329 2.85 -1.58 15.34
C THR A 329 3.95 -1.23 16.35
N LEU A 330 4.90 -0.37 15.96
CA LEU A 330 5.98 0.06 16.86
C LEU A 330 5.45 0.79 18.12
N VAL A 331 4.35 1.54 18.01
CA VAL A 331 3.68 2.14 19.18
C VAL A 331 3.18 1.07 20.13
N GLU A 332 2.46 0.06 19.63
CA GLU A 332 1.94 -1.03 20.46
C GLU A 332 3.05 -1.83 21.13
N LEU A 333 4.13 -2.14 20.39
CA LEU A 333 5.31 -2.81 20.93
C LEU A 333 5.99 -1.97 22.01
N ALA A 334 6.16 -0.66 21.79
CA ALA A 334 6.73 0.26 22.77
C ALA A 334 5.91 0.30 24.07
N LEU A 335 4.58 0.27 23.97
CA LEU A 335 3.68 0.27 25.13
C LEU A 335 3.65 -1.08 25.85
N ALA A 336 3.62 -2.20 25.11
CA ALA A 336 3.55 -3.53 25.68
C ALA A 336 4.86 -3.98 26.36
N THR A 337 6.01 -3.50 25.87
CA THR A 337 7.33 -3.97 26.33
C THR A 337 8.10 -2.93 27.14
N GLY A 338 7.83 -1.64 26.96
CA GLY A 338 8.66 -0.56 27.50
C GLY A 338 10.02 -0.42 26.82
N ASP A 339 10.28 -1.13 25.73
CA ASP A 339 11.57 -1.15 25.04
C ASP A 339 11.97 0.25 24.54
N ARG A 340 13.18 0.68 24.91
CA ARG A 340 13.69 2.02 24.58
C ARG A 340 13.97 2.19 23.07
N GLY A 341 14.30 1.12 22.36
CA GLY A 341 14.51 1.12 20.91
C GLY A 341 13.21 1.43 20.17
N TYR A 342 12.13 0.72 20.47
CA TYR A 342 10.82 1.01 19.86
C TYR A 342 10.35 2.43 20.19
N ARG A 343 10.47 2.87 21.45
CA ARG A 343 10.13 4.25 21.85
C ARG A 343 10.91 5.31 21.06
N ARG A 344 12.21 5.09 20.83
CA ARG A 344 13.04 6.00 20.03
C ARG A 344 12.58 6.05 18.57
N LYS A 345 12.32 4.89 17.96
CA LYS A 345 11.83 4.81 16.57
C LYS A 345 10.49 5.55 16.41
N VAL A 346 9.53 5.32 17.31
CA VAL A 346 8.23 6.01 17.30
C VAL A 346 8.41 7.52 17.47
N ALA A 347 9.24 7.97 18.41
CA ALA A 347 9.48 9.40 18.59
C ALA A 347 10.15 10.04 17.36
N ALA A 348 11.05 9.32 16.68
CA ALA A 348 11.65 9.78 15.43
C ALA A 348 10.64 9.85 14.28
N MET A 349 9.82 8.81 14.09
CA MET A 349 8.74 8.78 13.10
C MET A 349 7.70 9.87 13.36
N GLY A 350 7.36 10.13 14.62
CA GLY A 350 6.48 11.23 15.00
C GLY A 350 7.06 12.60 14.71
N ARG A 351 8.36 12.82 14.94
CA ARG A 351 9.05 14.06 14.52
C ARG A 351 9.10 14.20 13.01
N MET A 352 9.33 13.10 12.29
CA MET A 352 9.30 13.08 10.82
C MET A 352 7.92 13.53 10.33
N LEU A 353 6.84 12.85 10.72
CA LEU A 353 5.49 13.21 10.30
C LEU A 353 5.12 14.64 10.72
N ALA A 354 5.39 15.05 11.97
CA ALA A 354 5.10 16.41 12.42
C ALA A 354 5.84 17.48 11.60
N GLY A 355 7.06 17.21 11.15
CA GLY A 355 7.82 18.10 10.27
C GLY A 355 7.29 18.19 8.83
N GLN A 356 6.42 17.27 8.43
CA GLN A 356 5.76 17.23 7.11
C GLN A 356 4.39 17.94 7.12
N LEU A 357 3.85 18.25 8.30
CA LEU A 357 2.58 18.96 8.42
C LEU A 357 2.78 20.46 8.21
N THR A 358 2.08 21.04 7.24
CA THR A 358 1.91 22.48 7.10
C THR A 358 0.55 22.88 7.63
N VAL A 359 0.45 24.06 8.25
CA VAL A 359 -0.82 24.59 8.77
C VAL A 359 -1.34 25.65 7.82
N ASP A 360 -2.57 25.49 7.35
CA ASP A 360 -3.23 26.45 6.48
C ASP A 360 -3.87 27.63 7.26
N ALA A 361 -4.50 28.56 6.54
CA ALA A 361 -5.12 29.74 7.14
C ALA A 361 -6.31 29.40 8.08
N GLY A 362 -6.88 28.21 7.97
CA GLY A 362 -7.96 27.71 8.83
C GLY A 362 -7.47 27.06 10.12
N ASP A 363 -6.15 26.97 10.34
CA ASP A 363 -5.51 26.18 11.40
C ASP A 363 -5.71 24.66 11.19
N ALA A 364 -5.94 24.21 9.94
CA ALA A 364 -5.97 22.81 9.57
C ALA A 364 -4.59 22.36 9.04
N CYS A 365 -4.25 21.08 9.23
CA CYS A 365 -3.03 20.50 8.68
C CYS A 365 -3.20 20.09 7.21
N GLN A 366 -2.15 20.25 6.42
CA GLN A 366 -1.97 19.69 5.08
C GLN A 366 -0.62 18.98 5.01
N TRP A 367 -0.52 17.90 4.24
CA TRP A 367 0.75 17.20 4.01
C TRP A 367 0.74 16.44 2.69
N HIS A 368 1.93 16.15 2.20
CA HIS A 368 2.15 15.46 0.93
C HIS A 368 2.24 13.95 1.12
N TYR A 369 1.98 13.19 0.05
CA TYR A 369 2.14 11.73 0.04
C TYR A 369 3.61 11.33 0.21
N TRP A 370 4.49 12.01 -0.55
CA TRP A 370 5.93 11.85 -0.48
C TRP A 370 6.54 12.84 0.52
N PRO A 371 7.56 12.43 1.30
CA PRO A 371 8.22 13.33 2.24
C PRO A 371 8.90 14.48 1.49
N ALA A 372 8.58 15.71 1.89
CA ALA A 372 9.22 16.92 1.38
C ALA A 372 10.73 16.86 1.61
N GLY A 373 11.50 17.24 0.59
CA GLY A 373 12.95 17.09 0.55
C GLY A 373 13.45 15.68 0.19
N GLY A 374 12.57 14.69 0.06
CA GLY A 374 12.91 13.37 -0.47
C GLY A 374 13.07 13.36 -2.00
N HIS A 375 13.73 12.32 -2.52
CA HIS A 375 14.12 12.29 -3.93
C HIS A 375 12.93 12.27 -4.89
N ILE A 376 11.87 11.53 -4.56
CA ILE A 376 10.65 11.47 -5.39
C ILE A 376 9.87 12.78 -5.31
N TYR A 377 9.86 13.43 -4.14
CA TYR A 377 9.19 14.72 -3.96
C TYR A 377 9.86 15.85 -4.78
N GLU A 378 11.20 15.87 -4.81
CA GLU A 378 11.96 16.87 -5.56
C GLU A 378 12.16 16.51 -7.04
N GLY A 379 12.06 15.23 -7.38
CA GLY A 379 12.46 14.70 -8.67
C GLY A 379 13.97 14.43 -8.72
N PHE A 380 14.37 13.58 -9.65
CA PHE A 380 15.76 13.16 -9.81
C PHE A 380 16.05 12.78 -11.26
N THR A 381 17.32 12.85 -11.63
CA THR A 381 17.80 12.61 -13.00
C THR A 381 18.77 11.44 -13.04
N LYS A 382 18.75 10.71 -14.15
CA LYS A 382 19.73 9.67 -14.43
C LYS A 382 21.11 10.27 -14.66
N THR A 383 22.14 9.57 -14.21
CA THR A 383 23.55 9.96 -14.20
C THR A 383 24.26 9.69 -15.53
N GLY A 384 23.64 8.91 -16.41
CA GLY A 384 24.27 8.38 -17.62
C GLY A 384 24.84 6.98 -17.43
N ASN A 385 24.87 6.46 -16.20
CA ASN A 385 25.23 5.07 -15.90
C ASN A 385 24.19 4.46 -14.92
N PRO A 386 23.47 3.38 -15.31
CA PRO A 386 22.51 2.69 -14.45
C PRO A 386 23.05 2.31 -13.06
N GLU A 387 24.34 1.97 -12.96
CA GLU A 387 24.95 1.56 -11.69
C GLU A 387 25.08 2.71 -10.69
N SER A 388 25.24 3.96 -11.16
CA SER A 388 25.33 5.16 -10.32
C SER A 388 24.00 5.90 -10.15
N ASP A 389 22.95 5.48 -10.85
CA ASP A 389 21.62 6.05 -10.69
C ASP A 389 21.06 5.79 -9.29
N LEU A 390 20.12 6.63 -8.86
CA LEU A 390 19.42 6.42 -7.59
C LEU A 390 18.63 5.10 -7.60
N SER A 391 17.88 4.88 -8.69
CA SER A 391 17.02 3.72 -8.93
C SER A 391 17.46 2.98 -10.18
N ILE A 392 17.49 1.64 -10.12
CA ILE A 392 17.79 0.81 -11.30
C ILE A 392 16.55 0.54 -12.16
N PHE A 393 15.34 0.74 -11.61
CA PHE A 393 14.07 0.53 -12.31
C PHE A 393 13.53 1.81 -12.93
N THR A 394 13.64 2.94 -12.21
CA THR A 394 13.22 4.26 -12.68
C THR A 394 14.40 5.24 -12.64
N PRO A 395 15.26 5.29 -13.67
CA PRO A 395 16.49 6.09 -13.65
C PRO A 395 16.30 7.60 -13.44
N SER A 396 15.13 8.14 -13.80
CA SER A 396 14.80 9.55 -13.62
C SER A 396 13.29 9.75 -13.48
N GLY A 397 12.88 10.76 -12.73
CA GLY A 397 11.49 11.13 -12.53
C GLY A 397 11.34 12.61 -12.17
N GLY A 398 10.25 13.23 -12.64
CA GLY A 398 9.89 14.58 -12.22
C GLY A 398 9.39 14.62 -10.76
N PRO A 399 9.29 15.83 -10.16
CA PRO A 399 8.81 15.99 -8.78
C PRO A 399 7.36 15.50 -8.62
N ALA A 400 7.12 14.71 -7.58
CA ALA A 400 5.78 14.25 -7.18
C ALA A 400 5.36 14.89 -5.85
N ARG A 401 4.58 15.97 -5.95
CA ARG A 401 4.19 16.82 -4.80
C ARG A 401 2.68 16.80 -4.52
N GLN A 402 2.01 15.72 -4.86
CA GLN A 402 0.59 15.56 -4.56
C GLN A 402 0.36 15.52 -3.04
N PHE A 403 -0.76 16.11 -2.61
CA PHE A 403 -1.23 15.97 -1.24
C PHE A 403 -1.64 14.53 -0.95
N GLU A 404 -1.52 14.14 0.30
CA GLU A 404 -1.97 12.83 0.77
C GLU A 404 -3.48 12.66 0.52
N ASP A 405 -3.88 11.50 0.02
CA ASP A 405 -5.30 11.19 -0.12
C ASP A 405 -5.89 10.76 1.23
N ILE A 406 -7.21 10.86 1.38
CA ILE A 406 -7.83 10.59 2.68
C ILE A 406 -7.70 9.13 3.16
N SER A 407 -7.49 8.17 2.25
CA SER A 407 -7.45 6.74 2.59
C SER A 407 -6.09 6.41 3.20
N HIS A 408 -5.02 6.88 2.56
CA HIS A 408 -3.67 6.80 3.10
C HIS A 408 -3.48 7.75 4.28
N GLY A 409 -4.02 8.96 4.21
CA GLY A 409 -3.99 9.93 5.30
C GLY A 409 -4.63 9.40 6.59
N ALA A 410 -5.62 8.49 6.51
CA ALA A 410 -6.14 7.82 7.68
C ALA A 410 -5.11 6.92 8.41
N ILE A 411 -4.11 6.38 7.70
CA ILE A 411 -2.99 5.62 8.29
C ILE A 411 -2.09 6.58 9.10
N ASP A 412 -1.85 7.78 8.57
CA ASP A 412 -1.07 8.83 9.25
C ASP A 412 -1.77 9.30 10.52
N VAL A 413 -3.09 9.54 10.43
CA VAL A 413 -3.93 9.96 11.56
C VAL A 413 -3.96 8.89 12.64
N GLU A 414 -4.14 7.63 12.26
CA GLU A 414 -4.09 6.48 13.17
C GLU A 414 -2.74 6.45 13.92
N PHE A 415 -1.62 6.54 13.21
CA PHE A 415 -0.30 6.61 13.85
C PHE A 415 -0.16 7.82 14.78
N ALA A 416 -0.55 9.02 14.32
CA ALA A 416 -0.39 10.26 15.07
C ALA A 416 -1.16 10.23 16.40
N VAL A 417 -2.41 9.76 16.38
CA VAL A 417 -3.25 9.60 17.57
C VAL A 417 -2.67 8.54 18.52
N ARG A 418 -2.21 7.39 18.01
CA ARG A 418 -1.57 6.35 18.84
C ARG A 418 -0.28 6.87 19.48
N ALA A 419 0.56 7.58 18.73
CA ALA A 419 1.81 8.15 19.24
C ALA A 419 1.57 9.27 20.28
N PHE A 420 0.51 10.06 20.10
CA PHE A 420 0.05 11.05 21.07
C PHE A 420 -0.37 10.38 22.39
N HIS A 421 -1.24 9.37 22.34
CA HIS A 421 -1.66 8.64 23.54
C HIS A 421 -0.50 7.93 24.24
N ALA A 422 0.48 7.44 23.48
CA ALA A 422 1.70 6.86 24.03
C ALA A 422 2.66 7.89 24.65
N ARG A 423 2.38 9.20 24.49
CA ARG A 423 3.24 10.32 24.90
C ARG A 423 4.64 10.23 24.30
N LEU A 424 4.70 9.86 23.02
CA LEU A 424 5.96 9.69 22.28
C LEU A 424 6.13 10.74 21.17
N ALA A 425 5.04 11.32 20.69
CA ALA A 425 5.03 12.41 19.71
C ALA A 425 3.71 13.19 19.77
N PHE A 426 3.70 14.36 19.13
CA PHE A 426 2.55 15.27 19.00
C PHE A 426 2.01 15.85 20.33
N THR A 427 1.21 16.89 20.19
CA THR A 427 0.55 17.63 21.27
C THR A 427 -0.97 17.61 21.06
N GLY A 428 -1.72 18.07 22.07
CA GLY A 428 -3.17 18.21 21.94
C GLY A 428 -3.57 19.23 20.87
N GLN A 429 -2.74 20.26 20.63
CA GLN A 429 -2.95 21.21 19.55
C GLN A 429 -2.79 20.55 18.18
N ASP A 430 -1.78 19.70 18.01
CA ASP A 430 -1.58 18.96 16.76
C ASP A 430 -2.79 18.07 16.45
N MET A 431 -3.33 17.38 17.46
CA MET A 431 -4.51 16.53 17.27
C MET A 431 -5.77 17.35 16.91
N ALA A 432 -5.94 18.53 17.53
CA ALA A 432 -7.03 19.43 17.17
C ALA A 432 -6.92 19.94 15.72
N ARG A 433 -5.70 20.20 15.23
CA ARG A 433 -5.46 20.59 13.83
C ARG A 433 -5.72 19.45 12.86
N ILE A 434 -5.33 18.23 13.21
CA ILE A 434 -5.62 17.03 12.41
C ILE A 434 -7.13 16.78 12.33
N ALA A 435 -7.87 16.90 13.44
CA ALA A 435 -9.33 16.80 13.41
C ALA A 435 -9.96 17.89 12.54
N ARG A 436 -9.43 19.12 12.64
CA ARG A 436 -9.84 20.25 11.81
C ARG A 436 -9.53 20.04 10.31
N THR A 437 -8.44 19.36 9.96
CA THR A 437 -8.19 18.93 8.58
C THR A 437 -9.37 18.15 8.02
N PHE A 438 -9.90 17.20 8.80
CA PHE A 438 -11.08 16.46 8.35
C PHE A 438 -12.29 17.38 8.20
N THR A 439 -12.61 18.18 9.22
CA THR A 439 -13.88 18.94 9.24
C THR A 439 -13.89 20.18 8.36
N GLN A 440 -12.72 20.74 8.02
CA GLN A 440 -12.61 21.92 7.16
C GLN A 440 -12.15 21.59 5.73
N ASN A 441 -11.16 20.72 5.57
CA ASN A 441 -10.56 20.47 4.26
C ASN A 441 -11.16 19.24 3.58
N VAL A 442 -11.49 18.18 4.32
CA VAL A 442 -11.97 16.92 3.74
C VAL A 442 -13.50 16.90 3.62
N ALA A 443 -14.20 17.15 4.71
CA ALA A 443 -15.65 17.18 4.77
C ALA A 443 -16.21 18.34 3.93
N THR A 444 -17.19 18.06 3.08
CA THR A 444 -17.81 19.06 2.22
C THR A 444 -19.23 18.62 1.86
N THR A 445 -19.90 19.39 1.00
CA THR A 445 -21.15 19.01 0.35
C THR A 445 -21.00 19.09 -1.16
N ASP A 446 -21.79 18.32 -1.90
CA ASP A 446 -21.88 18.48 -3.34
C ASP A 446 -22.78 19.66 -3.76
N ALA A 447 -23.04 19.78 -5.06
CA ALA A 447 -23.86 20.84 -5.62
C ALA A 447 -25.32 20.82 -5.13
N ASP A 448 -25.82 19.67 -4.65
CA ASP A 448 -27.18 19.51 -4.12
C ASP A 448 -27.23 19.70 -2.59
N GLY A 449 -26.10 20.10 -1.98
CA GLY A 449 -25.99 20.27 -0.52
C GLY A 449 -25.94 18.96 0.26
N LEU A 450 -25.73 17.82 -0.42
CA LEU A 450 -25.66 16.51 0.20
C LEU A 450 -24.23 16.22 0.70
N PRO A 451 -24.04 15.45 1.80
CA PRO A 451 -22.73 15.14 2.36
C PRO A 451 -21.78 14.53 1.32
N ALA A 452 -20.59 15.08 1.18
CA ALA A 452 -19.54 14.61 0.28
C ALA A 452 -18.16 14.79 0.94
N ILE A 453 -17.10 14.34 0.28
CA ILE A 453 -15.73 14.62 0.72
C ILE A 453 -14.81 14.94 -0.44
N HIS A 454 -13.79 15.74 -0.19
CA HIS A 454 -12.67 15.89 -1.10
C HIS A 454 -11.75 14.67 -1.05
N THR A 455 -11.00 14.45 -2.14
CA THR A 455 -10.08 13.29 -2.26
C THR A 455 -8.83 13.42 -1.39
N THR A 456 -8.39 14.64 -1.03
CA THR A 456 -7.11 14.87 -0.35
C THR A 456 -7.25 15.67 0.94
N VAL A 457 -6.23 15.59 1.79
CA VAL A 457 -6.14 16.33 3.06
C VAL A 457 -6.04 17.85 2.90
N ALA A 458 -5.71 18.32 1.69
CA ALA A 458 -5.73 19.74 1.33
C ALA A 458 -7.04 20.17 0.65
N GLY A 459 -8.05 19.28 0.60
CA GLY A 459 -9.30 19.50 -0.10
C GLY A 459 -9.19 19.26 -1.60
N GLY A 460 -9.95 20.02 -2.40
CA GLY A 460 -9.89 20.00 -3.86
C GLY A 460 -11.13 19.41 -4.53
N ALA A 461 -10.95 18.42 -5.40
CA ALA A 461 -12.08 17.80 -6.10
C ALA A 461 -12.85 16.86 -5.17
N ILE A 462 -14.17 16.82 -5.33
CA ILE A 462 -15.03 15.83 -4.66
C ILE A 462 -14.65 14.43 -5.15
N GLY A 463 -14.44 13.52 -4.20
CA GLY A 463 -14.11 12.12 -4.47
C GLY A 463 -15.32 11.30 -4.91
N ALA A 464 -15.05 10.13 -5.49
CA ALA A 464 -16.10 9.15 -5.79
C ALA A 464 -16.71 8.56 -4.51
N ALA A 465 -17.83 7.84 -4.63
CA ALA A 465 -18.47 7.18 -3.49
C ALA A 465 -17.52 6.21 -2.74
N SER A 466 -16.66 5.49 -3.46
CA SER A 466 -15.65 4.60 -2.86
C SER A 466 -14.64 5.34 -1.97
N VAL A 467 -14.34 6.60 -2.30
CA VAL A 467 -13.51 7.49 -1.47
C VAL A 467 -14.31 7.89 -0.23
N ALA A 468 -15.56 8.34 -0.40
CA ALA A 468 -16.48 8.67 0.69
C ALA A 468 -16.63 7.55 1.74
N GLN A 469 -16.66 6.30 1.27
CA GLN A 469 -16.79 5.13 2.11
C GLN A 469 -15.58 4.91 3.04
N GLN A 470 -14.40 5.49 2.76
CA GLN A 470 -13.20 5.39 3.62
C GLN A 470 -13.21 6.36 4.81
N ALA A 471 -14.10 7.36 4.82
CA ALA A 471 -14.11 8.44 5.81
C ALA A 471 -14.10 7.96 7.28
N PRO A 472 -14.83 6.90 7.70
CA PRO A 472 -14.84 6.49 9.10
C PRO A 472 -13.48 6.08 9.67
N ARG A 473 -12.47 5.81 8.84
CA ARG A 473 -11.10 5.56 9.34
C ARG A 473 -10.49 6.78 10.04
N TRP A 474 -11.02 7.98 9.79
CA TRP A 474 -10.64 9.21 10.48
C TRP A 474 -11.25 9.36 11.89
N MET A 475 -12.09 8.42 12.32
CA MET A 475 -12.77 8.45 13.62
C MET A 475 -11.81 8.51 14.82
N GLN A 476 -10.53 8.16 14.64
CA GLN A 476 -9.48 8.42 15.63
C GLN A 476 -9.41 9.89 16.07
N ALA A 477 -9.70 10.82 15.16
CA ALA A 477 -9.67 12.26 15.44
C ALA A 477 -10.95 12.79 16.12
N ASN A 478 -11.99 11.96 16.27
CA ASN A 478 -13.31 12.36 16.79
C ASN A 478 -13.25 12.96 18.21
N ALA A 479 -12.29 12.53 19.03
CA ALA A 479 -12.12 13.05 20.39
C ALA A 479 -11.80 14.56 20.44
N TRP A 480 -11.33 15.13 19.33
CA TRP A 480 -11.01 16.56 19.22
C TRP A 480 -12.02 17.37 18.42
N ASP A 481 -12.78 16.73 17.52
CA ASP A 481 -13.90 17.36 16.82
C ASP A 481 -15.02 16.34 16.55
N PRO A 482 -16.16 16.41 17.27
CA PRO A 482 -17.26 15.45 17.09
C PRO A 482 -17.97 15.58 15.73
N GLN A 483 -17.71 16.64 14.95
CA GLN A 483 -18.23 16.73 13.59
C GLN A 483 -17.64 15.66 12.66
N VAL A 484 -16.48 15.08 13.02
CA VAL A 484 -15.89 13.94 12.31
C VAL A 484 -16.91 12.78 12.27
N HIS A 485 -17.46 12.38 13.42
CA HIS A 485 -18.46 11.31 13.47
C HIS A 485 -19.73 11.66 12.73
N ALA A 486 -20.26 12.86 12.97
CA ALA A 486 -21.50 13.32 12.35
C ALA A 486 -21.42 13.27 10.82
N HIS A 487 -20.31 13.74 10.24
CA HIS A 487 -20.11 13.72 8.79
C HIS A 487 -19.87 12.31 8.25
N CYS A 488 -19.08 11.48 8.93
CA CYS A 488 -18.87 10.08 8.56
C CYS A 488 -20.19 9.30 8.51
N LEU A 489 -21.04 9.46 9.53
CA LEU A 489 -22.35 8.83 9.59
C LEU A 489 -23.29 9.37 8.50
N ALA A 490 -23.24 10.67 8.21
CA ALA A 490 -24.02 11.28 7.13
C ALA A 490 -23.64 10.72 5.75
N LEU A 491 -22.34 10.47 5.49
CA LEU A 491 -21.87 9.81 4.26
C LEU A 491 -22.39 8.37 4.16
N TYR A 492 -22.31 7.60 5.25
CA TYR A 492 -22.81 6.21 5.25
C TYR A 492 -24.34 6.16 5.06
N ASN A 493 -25.07 7.08 5.70
CA ASN A 493 -26.50 7.22 5.50
C ASN A 493 -26.87 7.61 4.06
N ARG A 494 -26.02 8.41 3.40
CA ARG A 494 -26.21 8.82 2.01
C ARG A 494 -25.92 7.68 1.03
N TYR A 495 -24.76 7.05 1.13
CA TYR A 495 -24.29 6.08 0.13
C TYR A 495 -24.77 4.65 0.40
N GLN A 496 -25.20 4.37 1.63
CA GLN A 496 -25.70 3.07 2.08
C GLN A 496 -24.81 1.89 1.63
N PRO A 497 -23.51 1.89 1.95
CA PRO A 497 -22.62 0.82 1.49
C PRO A 497 -22.98 -0.52 2.13
N THR A 498 -22.90 -1.61 1.37
CA THR A 498 -23.14 -2.97 1.89
C THR A 498 -22.06 -3.97 1.45
N PRO A 499 -21.85 -5.06 2.20
CA PRO A 499 -20.91 -6.09 1.79
C PRO A 499 -21.22 -6.72 0.43
N GLU A 500 -22.50 -6.88 0.07
CA GLU A 500 -22.93 -7.51 -1.18
C GLU A 500 -22.63 -6.64 -2.40
N ARG A 501 -22.72 -5.31 -2.26
CA ARG A 501 -22.51 -4.36 -3.36
C ARG A 501 -21.09 -3.81 -3.40
N ASP A 502 -20.61 -3.38 -2.24
CA ASP A 502 -19.35 -2.63 -2.10
C ASP A 502 -18.24 -3.55 -1.54
N GLY A 503 -18.60 -4.61 -0.80
CA GLY A 503 -17.65 -5.54 -0.19
C GLY A 503 -17.06 -6.58 -1.16
N GLN A 504 -17.73 -6.86 -2.29
CA GLN A 504 -17.23 -7.82 -3.28
C GLN A 504 -16.10 -7.28 -4.19
N GLN A 505 -15.82 -5.98 -4.13
CA GLN A 505 -14.74 -5.37 -4.93
C GLN A 505 -13.39 -5.55 -4.24
N ALA A 506 -12.48 -6.37 -4.77
CA ALA A 506 -11.09 -6.55 -4.31
C ALA A 506 -10.94 -6.66 -2.78
N ILE A 507 -10.59 -5.55 -2.10
CA ILE A 507 -10.36 -5.42 -0.65
C ILE A 507 -11.58 -4.88 0.14
N GLY A 508 -12.68 -4.64 -0.57
CA GLY A 508 -13.95 -4.00 -0.16
C GLY A 508 -14.43 -4.37 1.23
N PHE A 509 -14.52 -5.67 1.48
CA PHE A 509 -15.17 -6.18 2.67
C PHE A 509 -14.45 -5.77 3.96
N GLY A 510 -13.14 -5.94 4.03
CA GLY A 510 -12.39 -5.74 5.27
C GLY A 510 -12.49 -4.31 5.78
N TRP A 511 -12.29 -3.31 4.90
CA TRP A 511 -12.38 -1.91 5.31
C TRP A 511 -13.83 -1.48 5.60
N LEU A 512 -14.85 -2.04 4.94
CA LEU A 512 -16.26 -1.80 5.30
C LEU A 512 -16.55 -2.24 6.73
N LEU A 513 -16.09 -3.44 7.10
CA LEU A 513 -16.28 -3.99 8.43
C LEU A 513 -15.57 -3.11 9.49
N ALA A 514 -14.33 -2.70 9.23
CA ALA A 514 -13.62 -1.75 10.10
C ALA A 514 -14.36 -0.42 10.25
N ASN A 515 -14.94 0.09 9.17
CA ASN A 515 -15.63 1.37 9.19
C ASN A 515 -16.92 1.34 10.01
N VAL A 516 -17.69 0.25 9.94
CA VAL A 516 -18.82 0.05 10.86
C VAL A 516 -18.33 -0.02 12.31
N ALA A 517 -17.20 -0.67 12.59
CA ALA A 517 -16.62 -0.67 13.93
C ALA A 517 -16.23 0.74 14.40
N TYR A 518 -15.60 1.55 13.52
CA TYR A 518 -15.26 2.94 13.83
C TYR A 518 -16.50 3.80 14.12
N LEU A 519 -17.62 3.57 13.41
CA LEU A 519 -18.88 4.28 13.65
C LEU A 519 -19.54 3.91 14.99
N ASN A 520 -19.33 2.67 15.47
CA ASN A 520 -19.73 2.22 16.81
C ASN A 520 -18.80 2.75 17.91
N TRP A 521 -17.51 2.95 17.58
CA TRP A 521 -16.48 3.34 18.54
C TRP A 521 -16.60 4.76 19.09
N ALA A 522 -17.38 5.62 18.44
CA ALA A 522 -17.60 7.01 18.83
C ALA A 522 -18.43 7.24 20.11
N ARG A 523 -18.97 6.18 20.73
CA ARG A 523 -19.96 6.25 21.83
C ARG A 523 -19.35 6.11 23.22
#